data_AF-A0A7Y5Q677-F1
#
_entry.id   AF-A0A7Y5Q677-F1
#
_cell.length_a   1.000
_cell.length_b   1.000
_cell.length_c   1.000
_cell.angle_alpha   90.00
_cell.angle_beta   90.00
_cell.angle_gamma   90.00
#
_symmetry.space_group_name_H-M   'P 1'
#
loop_
_entity.id
_entity.type
_entity.pdbx_description
1 polymer ?
#
loop_
_entity_poly.entity_id
_entity_poly.type
_entity_poly.pdbx_seq_one_letter_code
_entity_poly.pdbx_strand_id
1 'polypeptide(L)'
;MHALFLALLLAPAWQHGFEAGAETARSYHAEGTQPRLTYPTEGAAEGVRYLRAELPGERKLEGFRVEAAGLPGGRRATVTARVRGQGELWLCLYSRNGWLYAPQTTPLGATWTEVSLTKVLAAA
;
A
#
# COMPACT_ATOMS: atom_id res chain seq x y z
N MET A 1 -19.53 8.18 35.13
CA MET A 1 -19.49 6.89 34.39
C MET A 1 -18.62 7.08 33.16
N HIS A 2 -17.36 6.67 33.20
CA HIS A 2 -16.47 6.69 32.04
C HIS A 2 -16.61 5.34 31.32
N ALA A 3 -17.24 5.34 30.14
CA ALA A 3 -17.27 4.17 29.28
C ALA A 3 -15.87 4.00 28.67
N LEU A 4 -15.11 3.04 29.20
CA LEU A 4 -13.87 2.57 28.61
C LEU A 4 -14.23 1.85 27.29
N PHE A 5 -14.08 2.54 26.16
CA PHE A 5 -14.24 1.93 24.84
C PHE A 5 -13.04 1.01 24.62
N LEU A 6 -13.20 -0.27 24.96
CA LEU A 6 -12.25 -1.31 24.58
C LEU A 6 -12.38 -1.50 23.06
N ALA A 7 -11.53 -0.83 22.29
CA ALA A 7 -11.42 -1.10 20.86
C ALA A 7 -10.85 -2.51 20.70
N LEU A 8 -11.73 -3.48 20.47
CA LEU A 8 -11.36 -4.83 20.07
C LEU A 8 -10.60 -4.69 18.73
N LEU A 9 -9.26 -4.77 18.77
CA LEU A 9 -8.43 -4.78 17.58
C LEU A 9 -8.65 -6.11 16.86
N LEU A 10 -9.64 -6.14 15.96
CA LEU A 10 -9.81 -7.26 15.04
C LEU A 10 -8.56 -7.36 14.16
N ALA A 11 -8.02 -8.57 14.04
CA ALA A 11 -6.90 -8.82 13.14
C ALA A 11 -7.26 -8.39 11.70
N PRO A 12 -6.29 -7.83 10.95
CA PRO A 12 -6.56 -7.43 9.58
C PRO A 12 -6.92 -8.65 8.74
N ALA A 13 -7.90 -8.50 7.84
CA ALA A 13 -8.30 -9.57 6.93
C ALA A 13 -7.17 -10.01 5.98
N TRP A 14 -6.17 -9.14 5.79
CA TRP A 14 -4.97 -9.38 5.03
C TRP A 14 -3.87 -8.41 5.50
N GLN A 15 -2.63 -8.88 5.55
CA GLN A 15 -1.45 -8.07 5.88
C GLN A 15 -0.25 -8.53 5.06
N HIS A 16 0.63 -7.60 4.70
CA HIS A 16 1.88 -7.93 4.04
C HIS A 16 3.03 -7.08 4.57
N GLY A 17 3.99 -7.73 5.24
CA GLY A 17 5.17 -7.11 5.84
C GLY A 17 6.46 -7.24 5.01
N PHE A 18 6.39 -7.85 3.81
CA PHE A 18 7.54 -8.04 2.91
C PHE A 18 8.73 -8.87 3.44
N GLU A 19 8.57 -9.57 4.56
CA GLU A 19 9.63 -10.37 5.20
C GLU A 19 10.21 -11.49 4.31
N ALA A 20 9.39 -12.05 3.43
CA ALA A 20 9.79 -13.12 2.51
C ALA A 20 10.67 -12.63 1.33
N GLY A 21 10.82 -11.32 1.12
CA GLY A 21 11.83 -10.75 0.23
C GLY A 21 11.67 -10.96 -1.29
N ALA A 22 10.58 -11.58 -1.78
CA ALA A 22 10.31 -11.71 -3.21
C ALA A 22 8.80 -11.85 -3.54
N GLU A 23 8.43 -11.39 -4.75
CA GLU A 23 7.24 -11.73 -5.56
C GLU A 23 5.89 -11.02 -5.35
N THR A 24 5.74 -10.03 -4.47
CA THR A 24 4.42 -9.40 -4.30
C THR A 24 4.23 -8.08 -5.06
N ALA A 25 5.31 -7.36 -5.33
CA ALA A 25 5.25 -6.07 -5.99
C ALA A 25 5.58 -6.15 -7.47
N ARG A 26 4.74 -5.53 -8.29
CA ARG A 26 4.97 -5.38 -9.74
C ARG A 26 4.89 -3.91 -10.11
N SER A 27 5.59 -3.50 -11.16
CA SER A 27 5.46 -2.14 -11.68
C SER A 27 4.00 -1.81 -12.02
N TYR A 28 3.64 -0.54 -11.85
CA TYR A 28 2.33 -0.04 -12.25
C TYR A 28 2.16 -0.08 -13.78
N HIS A 29 3.22 0.23 -14.54
CA HIS A 29 3.24 0.16 -16.00
C HIS A 29 3.95 -1.10 -16.48
N ALA A 30 3.35 -1.80 -17.45
CA ALA A 30 3.91 -3.02 -18.03
C ALA A 30 5.09 -2.75 -19.00
N GLU A 31 5.14 -1.56 -19.60
CA GLU A 31 6.13 -1.19 -20.63
C GLU A 31 7.00 -0.03 -20.15
N GLY A 32 8.16 0.17 -20.81
CA GLY A 32 9.12 1.24 -20.51
C GLY A 32 10.04 0.92 -19.33
N THR A 33 10.80 1.92 -18.88
CA THR A 33 11.71 1.79 -17.73
C THR A 33 10.92 1.46 -16.47
N GLN A 34 11.36 0.40 -15.79
CA GLN A 34 10.68 -0.17 -14.63
C GLN A 34 11.28 0.39 -13.33
N PRO A 35 10.48 0.56 -12.26
CA PRO A 35 11.02 0.91 -10.96
C PRO A 35 11.94 -0.20 -10.46
N ARG A 36 13.05 0.20 -9.85
CA ARG A 36 13.94 -0.74 -9.19
C ARG A 36 13.38 -1.08 -7.81
N LEU A 37 12.97 -2.33 -7.63
CA LEU A 37 12.40 -2.83 -6.38
C LEU A 37 13.48 -3.54 -5.56
N THR A 38 13.61 -3.18 -4.29
CA THR A 38 14.56 -3.79 -3.34
C THR A 38 13.90 -4.02 -1.99
N TYR A 39 14.50 -4.87 -1.15
CA TYR A 39 13.98 -5.23 0.18
C TYR A 39 15.02 -4.97 1.28
N PRO A 40 15.29 -3.69 1.62
CA PRO A 40 16.26 -3.35 2.64
C PRO A 40 15.83 -3.82 4.03
N THR A 41 16.81 -4.05 4.90
CA THR A 41 16.59 -4.48 6.30
C THR A 41 16.71 -3.34 7.32
N GLU A 42 17.13 -2.15 6.89
CA GLU A 42 17.43 -1.03 7.79
C GLU A 42 16.29 -0.01 7.84
N GLY A 43 15.77 0.24 9.05
CA GLY A 43 14.74 1.24 9.28
C GLY A 43 13.37 0.83 8.72
N ALA A 44 13.02 -0.45 8.79
CA ALA A 44 11.66 -0.91 8.55
C ALA A 44 10.69 -0.31 9.57
N ALA A 45 9.45 -0.04 9.16
CA ALA A 45 8.42 0.48 10.07
C ALA A 45 7.99 -0.55 11.13
N GLU A 46 8.13 -1.82 10.78
CA GLU A 46 7.79 -3.00 11.57
C GLU A 46 8.59 -4.17 11.00
N GLY A 47 8.85 -5.20 11.81
CA GLY A 47 9.58 -6.38 11.36
C GLY A 47 11.04 -6.08 11.04
N VAL A 48 11.58 -6.81 10.07
CA VAL A 48 12.99 -6.73 9.67
C VAL A 48 13.15 -6.09 8.30
N ARG A 49 12.13 -6.15 7.42
CA ARG A 49 12.26 -5.65 6.03
C ARG A 49 11.11 -4.73 5.63
N TYR A 50 11.34 -3.99 4.55
CA TYR A 50 10.30 -3.25 3.83
C TYR A 50 10.59 -3.25 2.34
N LEU A 51 9.58 -2.96 1.52
CA LEU A 51 9.75 -2.75 0.10
C LEU A 51 10.22 -1.31 -0.18
N ARG A 52 11.30 -1.16 -0.93
CA ARG A 52 11.75 0.12 -1.48
C ARG A 52 11.60 0.11 -3.00
N ALA A 53 10.99 1.15 -3.54
CA ALA A 53 10.91 1.40 -4.98
C ALA A 53 11.69 2.67 -5.33
N GLU A 54 12.66 2.55 -6.23
CA GLU A 54 13.34 3.68 -6.87
C GLU A 54 12.67 3.91 -8.23
N LEU A 55 11.99 5.04 -8.38
CA LEU A 55 11.23 5.39 -9.58
C LEU A 55 12.13 6.13 -10.60
N PRO A 56 12.07 5.81 -11.91
CA PRO A 56 12.90 6.46 -12.94
C PRO A 56 12.69 7.98 -13.10
N GLY A 57 11.49 8.49 -12.84
CA GLY A 57 11.13 9.89 -13.04
C GLY A 57 10.95 10.30 -14.51
N GLU A 58 10.67 9.34 -15.40
CA GLU A 58 10.58 9.55 -16.84
C GLU A 58 9.15 9.84 -17.33
N ARG A 59 8.14 9.49 -16.52
CA ARG A 59 6.72 9.70 -16.85
C ARG A 59 5.86 9.96 -15.63
N LYS A 60 4.62 10.39 -15.89
CA LYS A 60 3.58 10.55 -14.85
C LYS A 60 3.09 9.19 -14.37
N LEU A 61 2.69 9.11 -13.10
CA LEU A 61 2.09 7.94 -12.47
C LEU A 61 3.00 6.70 -12.47
N GLU A 62 4.29 6.90 -12.23
CA GLU A 62 5.19 5.79 -11.93
C GLU A 62 4.91 5.22 -10.53
N GLY A 63 5.17 3.92 -10.38
CA GLY A 63 4.95 3.25 -9.11
C GLY A 63 4.94 1.75 -9.26
N PHE A 64 4.44 1.10 -8.22
CA PHE A 64 4.26 -0.35 -8.16
C PHE A 64 2.88 -0.68 -7.59
N ARG A 65 2.46 -1.92 -7.75
CA ARG A 65 1.24 -2.49 -7.19
C ARG A 65 1.59 -3.73 -6.37
N VAL A 66 0.84 -3.93 -5.30
CA VAL A 66 0.85 -5.14 -4.47
C VAL A 66 -0.56 -5.72 -4.50
N GLU A 67 -0.64 -7.04 -4.67
CA GLU A 67 -1.93 -7.74 -4.70
C GLU A 67 -2.33 -8.23 -3.31
N ALA A 68 -3.53 -7.85 -2.87
CA ALA A 68 -4.17 -8.39 -1.69
C ALA A 68 -5.18 -9.49 -2.09
N ALA A 69 -4.78 -10.74 -1.89
CA ALA A 69 -5.58 -11.91 -2.27
C ALA A 69 -6.52 -12.35 -1.13
N GLY A 70 -7.59 -13.10 -1.49
CA GLY A 70 -8.50 -13.72 -0.52
C GLY A 70 -9.48 -12.78 0.17
N LEU A 71 -9.58 -11.51 -0.25
CA LEU A 71 -10.52 -10.56 0.33
C LEU A 71 -11.96 -10.86 -0.10
N PRO A 72 -12.93 -10.96 0.83
CA PRO A 72 -14.32 -11.23 0.50
C PRO A 72 -14.98 -10.03 -0.21
N GLY A 73 -15.68 -10.31 -1.31
CA GLY A 73 -16.49 -9.34 -2.04
C GLY A 73 -17.75 -8.90 -1.27
N GLY A 74 -18.40 -7.83 -1.74
CA GLY A 74 -19.63 -7.29 -1.15
C GLY A 74 -19.41 -6.57 0.17
N ARG A 75 -18.16 -6.19 0.48
CA ARG A 75 -17.78 -5.54 1.73
C ARG A 75 -16.92 -4.31 1.46
N ARG A 76 -16.89 -3.41 2.44
CA ARG A 76 -15.97 -2.28 2.47
C ARG A 76 -14.63 -2.75 3.04
N ALA A 77 -13.54 -2.49 2.32
CA ALA A 77 -12.19 -2.72 2.78
C ALA A 77 -11.46 -1.38 2.93
N THR A 78 -10.78 -1.20 4.06
CA THR A 78 -9.83 -0.11 4.25
C THR A 78 -8.44 -0.67 4.10
N VAL A 79 -7.68 -0.13 3.16
CA VAL A 79 -6.26 -0.43 3.01
C VAL A 79 -5.48 0.66 3.74
N THR A 80 -4.53 0.23 4.54
CA THR A 80 -3.63 1.09 5.29
C THR A 80 -2.19 0.70 4.93
N ALA A 81 -1.33 1.69 4.70
CA ALA A 81 0.08 1.47 4.39
C ALA A 81 0.95 2.46 5.17
N ARG A 82 2.10 1.99 5.67
CA ARG A 82 3.15 2.85 6.23
C ARG A 82 4.15 3.16 5.12
N VAL A 83 4.39 4.44 4.88
CA VAL A 83 5.21 4.95 3.78
C VAL A 83 6.18 6.02 4.27
N ARG A 84 7.36 6.08 3.63
CA ARG A 84 8.35 7.16 3.77
C ARG A 84 9.12 7.29 2.46
N GLY A 85 9.75 8.42 2.21
CA GLY A 85 10.53 8.65 1.00
C GLY A 85 10.63 10.11 0.62
N GLN A 86 10.66 10.36 -0.69
CA GLN A 86 10.73 11.68 -1.29
C GLN A 86 9.69 11.77 -2.42
N GLY A 87 9.17 12.97 -2.67
CA GLY A 87 8.16 13.22 -3.70
C GLY A 87 6.72 13.06 -3.20
N GLU A 88 5.80 12.76 -4.11
CA GLU A 88 4.37 12.68 -3.85
C GLU A 88 3.85 11.26 -4.08
N LEU A 89 3.11 10.72 -3.11
CA LEU A 89 2.44 9.42 -3.24
C LEU A 89 0.98 9.60 -3.63
N TRP A 90 0.51 8.84 -4.61
CA TRP A 90 -0.92 8.70 -4.90
C TRP A 90 -1.39 7.27 -4.60
N LEU A 91 -2.08 7.07 -3.46
CA LEU A 91 -2.62 5.76 -3.11
C LEU A 91 -3.81 5.41 -4.03
N CYS A 92 -3.75 4.23 -4.64
CA CYS A 92 -4.73 3.75 -5.61
C CYS A 92 -5.16 2.33 -5.27
N LEU A 93 -6.46 2.03 -5.40
CA LEU A 93 -7.03 0.70 -5.20
C LEU A 93 -7.72 0.22 -6.47
N TYR A 94 -7.24 -0.90 -7.00
CA TYR A 94 -7.83 -1.58 -8.15
C TYR A 94 -8.51 -2.88 -7.73
N SER A 95 -9.74 -3.08 -8.22
CA SER A 95 -10.55 -4.28 -7.98
C SER A 95 -11.52 -4.46 -9.16
N ARG A 96 -12.37 -5.49 -9.12
CA ARG A 96 -13.32 -5.80 -10.21
C ARG A 96 -14.20 -4.61 -10.64
N ASN A 97 -14.58 -3.74 -9.73
CA ASN A 97 -15.34 -2.51 -10.01
C ASN A 97 -14.46 -1.30 -10.39
N GLY A 98 -13.30 -1.53 -10.99
CA GLY A 98 -12.45 -0.47 -11.57
C GLY A 98 -11.43 0.12 -10.59
N TRP A 99 -10.99 1.36 -10.86
CA TRP A 99 -9.99 2.08 -10.06
C TRP A 99 -10.63 3.01 -9.05
N LEU A 100 -10.00 3.15 -7.89
CA LEU A 100 -10.25 4.24 -6.95
C LEU A 100 -8.90 4.91 -6.65
N TYR A 101 -8.82 6.21 -6.89
CA TYR A 101 -7.67 7.03 -6.55
C TYR A 101 -7.98 7.77 -5.26
N ALA A 102 -6.98 7.97 -4.40
CA ALA A 102 -7.13 8.90 -3.29
C ALA A 102 -7.49 10.29 -3.83
N PRO A 103 -8.31 11.08 -3.11
CA PRO A 103 -8.71 12.40 -3.60
C PRO A 103 -7.54 13.40 -3.68
N GLN A 104 -6.45 13.14 -2.96
CA GLN A 104 -5.26 13.97 -2.88
C GLN A 104 -4.01 13.08 -2.85
N THR A 105 -2.88 13.63 -3.30
CA THR A 105 -1.57 13.02 -3.07
C THR A 105 -1.12 13.26 -1.63
N THR A 106 -0.17 12.45 -1.17
CA THR A 106 0.47 12.60 0.13
C THR A 106 1.96 12.91 -0.08
N PRO A 107 2.47 14.04 0.43
CA PRO A 107 3.90 14.32 0.39
C PRO A 107 4.65 13.29 1.24
N LEU A 108 5.71 12.72 0.68
CA LEU A 108 6.57 11.78 1.38
C LEU A 108 7.71 12.50 2.10
N GLY A 109 7.97 12.09 3.33
CA GLY A 109 9.06 12.58 4.16
C GLY A 109 10.00 11.49 4.64
N ALA A 110 11.02 11.89 5.40
CA ALA A 110 12.02 10.98 5.95
C ALA A 110 11.46 10.00 7.00
N THR A 111 10.36 10.36 7.66
CA THR A 111 9.70 9.55 8.69
C THR A 111 8.58 8.69 8.11
N TRP A 112 8.34 7.54 8.76
CA TRP A 112 7.20 6.70 8.43
C TRP A 112 5.89 7.41 8.78
N THR A 113 4.98 7.43 7.82
CA THR A 113 3.63 7.98 7.95
C THR A 113 2.62 6.97 7.46
N GLU A 114 1.42 7.00 8.03
CA GLU A 114 0.34 6.10 7.63
C GLU A 114 -0.56 6.79 6.61
N VAL A 115 -0.86 6.08 5.52
CA VAL A 115 -1.87 6.48 4.52
C VAL A 115 -2.96 5.43 4.48
N SER A 116 -4.20 5.85 4.21
CA SER A 116 -5.31 4.92 4.07
C SER A 116 -6.26 5.32 2.95
N LEU A 117 -6.89 4.31 2.36
CA LEU A 117 -7.95 4.48 1.37
C LEU A 117 -8.97 3.36 1.53
N THR A 118 -10.25 3.71 1.47
CA THR A 118 -11.36 2.78 1.66
C THR A 118 -12.12 2.58 0.37
N LYS A 119 -12.36 1.31 0.01
CA LYS A 119 -13.10 0.93 -1.19
C LYS A 119 -14.11 -0.18 -0.92
N VAL A 120 -15.25 -0.11 -1.59
CA VAL A 120 -16.19 -1.23 -1.66
C VAL A 120 -15.67 -2.25 -2.67
N LEU A 121 -15.47 -3.48 -2.23
CA LEU A 121 -15.13 -4.60 -3.09
C LEU A 121 -16.42 -5.15 -3.71
N ALA A 122 -16.45 -5.26 -5.04
CA ALA A 122 -17.59 -5.86 -5.73
C ALA A 122 -17.84 -7.30 -5.23
N ALA A 123 -19.10 -7.71 -5.19
CA ALA A 123 -19.43 -9.11 -4.98
C ALA A 123 -18.81 -9.99 -6.09
N ALA A 124 -18.58 -11.25 -5.76
CA ALA A 124 -18.02 -12.22 -6.70
C ALA A 124 -18.99 -12.51 -7.86
#